data_AF-A0A6P3WD73-F1
#
_entry.id   AF-A0A6P3WD73-F1
#
_cell.length_a   1.000
_cell.length_b   1.000
_cell.length_c   1.000
_cell.angle_alpha   90.00
_cell.angle_beta   90.00
_cell.angle_gamma   90.00
#
_symmetry.space_group_name_H-M   'P 1'
#
loop_
_entity.id
_entity.type
_entity.pdbx_description
1 polymer ?
#
loop_
_entity_poly.entity_id
_entity_poly.type
_entity_poly.pdbx_seq_one_letter_code
_entity_poly.pdbx_strand_id
1 'polypeptide(L)' 'MSSNRKIVLIFGGFVAAIAATFYPILFYPMSHPDEYRQVQTANRAGISQADVQPVGVKIWSDPFKSK' A
#
# COMPACT_ATOMS: atom_id res chain seq x y z
N MET A 1 41.84 -8.54 -0.62
CA MET A 1 40.71 -7.72 -1.12
C MET A 1 40.75 -6.37 -0.43
N SER A 2 40.76 -5.25 -1.17
CA SER A 2 40.77 -3.91 -0.58
C SER A 2 39.54 -3.70 0.33
N SER A 3 39.71 -3.04 1.47
CA SER A 3 38.63 -2.81 2.44
C SER A 3 37.41 -2.13 1.81
N ASN A 4 37.62 -1.24 0.84
CA ASN A 4 36.56 -0.52 0.12
C ASN A 4 35.64 -1.48 -0.65
N ARG A 5 36.19 -2.57 -1.23
CA ARG A 5 35.38 -3.56 -1.96
C ARG A 5 34.44 -4.33 -1.03
N LYS A 6 34.90 -4.65 0.19
CA LYS A 6 34.06 -5.32 1.19
C LYS A 6 32.89 -4.43 1.63
N ILE A 7 33.16 -3.15 1.87
CA ILE A 7 32.13 -2.18 2.26
C ILE A 7 31.07 -2.04 1.18
N VAL A 8 31.48 -1.87 -0.09
CA VAL A 8 30.56 -1.77 -1.22
C VAL A 8 29.66 -3.00 -1.34
N LEU A 9 30.22 -4.20 -1.17
CA LEU A 9 29.43 -5.43 -1.25
C LEU A 9 28.42 -5.56 -0.11
N ILE A 10 28.83 -5.27 1.12
CA ILE A 10 27.94 -5.34 2.29
C ILE A 10 26.82 -4.30 2.17
N PHE A 11 27.17 -3.04 1.92
CA PHE A 11 26.21 -1.96 1.83
C PHE A 11 25.28 -2.13 0.61
N GLY A 12 25.83 -2.47 -0.55
CA GLY A 12 25.05 -2.74 -1.76
C GLY A 12 24.10 -3.92 -1.56
N GLY A 13 24.56 -5.01 -0.95
CA GLY A 13 23.72 -6.15 -0.61
C GLY A 13 22.59 -5.80 0.36
N PHE A 14 22.88 -4.97 1.37
CA PHE A 14 21.88 -4.49 2.31
C PHE A 14 20.80 -3.64 1.64
N VAL A 15 21.19 -2.66 0.81
CA VAL A 15 20.24 -1.82 0.06
C VAL A 15 19.42 -2.66 -0.92
N ALA A 16 20.04 -3.63 -1.59
CA ALA A 16 19.33 -4.56 -2.47
C ALA A 16 18.29 -5.40 -1.71
N ALA A 17 18.62 -5.90 -0.52
CA ALA A 17 17.69 -6.65 0.32
C ALA A 17 16.50 -5.78 0.77
N ILE A 18 16.75 -4.52 1.11
CA ILE A 18 15.70 -3.54 1.41
C ILE A 18 14.78 -3.36 0.21
N ALA A 19 15.33 -3.07 -0.97
CA ALA A 19 14.55 -2.84 -2.18
C ALA A 19 13.71 -4.07 -2.56
N ALA A 20 14.30 -5.28 -2.46
CA ALA A 20 13.60 -6.54 -2.69
C ALA A 20 12.42 -6.72 -1.73
N THR A 21 12.60 -6.37 -0.46
CA THR A 21 11.53 -6.45 0.56
C THR A 21 10.42 -5.44 0.30
N PHE A 22 10.75 -4.24 -0.16
CA PHE A 22 9.77 -3.20 -0.47
C PHE A 22 9.00 -3.43 -1.78
N TYR A 23 9.53 -4.23 -2.70
CA TYR A 23 8.87 -4.53 -3.98
C TYR A 23 7.41 -5.01 -3.82
N PRO A 24 7.11 -6.07 -3.05
CA PRO A 24 5.73 -6.53 -2.86
C PRO A 24 4.87 -5.57 -2.02
N ILE A 25 5.46 -4.67 -1.24
CA ILE A 25 4.73 -3.74 -0.36
C ILE A 25 4.28 -2.49 -1.10
N LEU A 26 5.15 -1.95 -1.95
CA LEU A 26 4.93 -0.67 -2.62
C LEU A 26 4.63 -0.86 -4.11
N PHE A 27 5.54 -1.51 -4.83
CA PHE A 27 5.51 -1.51 -6.30
C PHE A 27 4.49 -2.50 -6.87
N TYR A 28 4.40 -3.70 -6.31
CA TYR A 28 3.43 -4.70 -6.77
C TYR A 28 1.98 -4.22 -6.63
N PRO A 29 1.53 -3.67 -5.48
CA PRO A 29 0.16 -3.18 -5.35
C PRO A 29 -0.16 -1.99 -6.24
N MET A 30 0.81 -1.10 -6.47
CA MET A 30 0.65 0.04 -7.37
C MET A 30 0.54 -0.38 -8.84
N SER A 31 1.21 -1.47 -9.24
CA SER A 31 1.18 -1.99 -10.62
C SER A 31 0.03 -2.94 -10.89
N HIS A 32 -0.59 -3.51 -9.85
CA HIS A 32 -1.71 -4.46 -9.96
C HIS A 32 -2.98 -3.94 -9.26
N PRO A 33 -3.40 -2.67 -9.48
CA PRO A 33 -4.46 -2.05 -8.69
C PRO A 33 -5.80 -2.80 -8.80
N ASP A 34 -6.08 -3.46 -9.92
CA ASP A 34 -7.35 -4.13 -10.17
C ASP A 34 -7.51 -5.40 -9.33
N GLU A 35 -6.44 -6.16 -9.09
CA GLU A 35 -6.44 -7.32 -8.18
C GLU A 35 -6.83 -6.88 -6.76
N TYR A 36 -6.16 -5.85 -6.25
CA TYR A 36 -6.42 -5.32 -4.92
C TYR A 36 -7.81 -4.68 -4.80
N ARG A 37 -8.32 -4.04 -5.87
CA ARG A 37 -9.71 -3.52 -5.90
C ARG A 37 -10.74 -4.64 -5.82
N GLN A 38 -10.53 -5.75 -6.55
CA GLN A 38 -11.42 -6.91 -6.50
C GLN A 38 -11.45 -7.52 -5.09
N VAL A 39 -10.28 -7.74 -4.49
CA VAL A 39 -10.16 -8.23 -3.11
C VAL A 39 -10.84 -7.27 -2.13
N GLN A 40 -10.64 -5.96 -2.26
CA GLN A 40 -11.32 -4.97 -1.41
C GLN A 40 -12.84 -4.98 -1.60
N THR A 41 -13.33 -5.16 -2.83
CA THR A 41 -14.76 -5.21 -3.13
C THR A 41 -15.40 -6.41 -2.45
N ALA A 42 -14.76 -7.59 -2.54
CA ALA A 42 -15.21 -8.80 -1.85
C ALA A 42 -15.20 -8.62 -0.33
N ASN A 43 -14.12 -8.07 0.24
CA ASN A 43 -13.99 -7.85 1.68
C ASN A 43 -14.94 -6.78 2.23
N ARG A 44 -15.41 -5.86 1.39
CA ARG A 44 -16.39 -4.81 1.76
C ARG A 44 -17.82 -5.16 1.36
N ALA A 45 -18.07 -6.36 0.86
CA ALA A 45 -19.41 -6.79 0.52
C ALA A 45 -20.33 -6.72 1.76
N GLY A 46 -21.48 -6.05 1.62
CA GLY A 46 -22.46 -5.89 2.70
C GLY A 46 -22.13 -4.81 3.74
N ILE A 47 -21.00 -4.10 3.61
CA ILE A 47 -20.69 -2.96 4.49
C ILE A 47 -21.32 -1.69 3.90
N SER A 48 -22.38 -1.18 4.55
CA SER A 48 -22.85 0.18 4.31
C SER A 48 -21.85 1.15 4.91
N GLN A 49 -21.15 1.92 4.06
CA GLN A 49 -20.11 2.84 4.51
C GLN A 49 -20.66 3.96 5.41
N ALA A 50 -21.95 4.28 5.30
CA ALA A 50 -22.65 5.23 6.17
C ALA A 50 -22.78 4.72 7.61
N ASP A 51 -22.87 3.40 7.80
CA ASP A 51 -23.12 2.77 9.11
C ASP A 51 -21.83 2.63 9.92
N VAL A 52 -20.68 2.59 9.24
CA VAL A 52 -19.34 2.56 9.86
C VAL A 52 -18.88 3.96 10.27
N GLN A 53 -19.44 5.00 9.65
CA GLN A 53 -18.98 6.36 9.90
C GLN A 53 -19.49 6.89 11.24
N PRO A 54 -18.73 7.80 11.87
CA PRO A 54 -19.21 8.50 13.06
C PRO A 54 -20.49 9.26 12.75
N VAL A 55 -21.46 9.21 13.66
CA VAL A 55 -22.67 10.03 13.54
C VAL A 55 -22.32 11.52 13.54
N GLY A 56 -22.91 12.27 12.60
CA GLY A 56 -22.74 13.73 12.50
C GLY A 56 -21.62 14.21 11.56
N VAL A 57 -20.88 13.31 10.90
CA VAL A 57 -19.90 13.69 9.86
C VAL A 57 -20.38 13.31 8.45
N LYS A 58 -19.86 14.02 7.44
CA LYS A 58 -20.17 13.76 6.03
C LYS A 58 -19.53 12.47 5.54
N ILE A 59 -20.20 11.77 4.62
CA ILE A 59 -19.74 10.49 4.09
C ILE A 59 -18.43 10.63 3.33
N TRP A 60 -17.40 9.90 3.76
CA TRP A 60 -16.03 9.99 3.22
C TRP A 60 -15.89 9.55 1.77
N SER A 61 -16.83 8.77 1.24
CA SER A 61 -16.83 8.40 -0.18
C SER A 61 -17.10 9.58 -1.10
N ASP A 62 -17.73 10.65 -0.61
CA ASP A 62 -17.91 11.88 -1.37
C ASP A 62 -17.87 13.12 -0.44
N PRO A 63 -16.67 13.65 -0.17
CA PRO A 63 -16.50 14.83 0.68
C PRO A 63 -17.07 16.12 0.04
N PHE A 64 -17.44 16.12 -1.25
CA PHE A 64 -17.91 17.30 -1.98
C PHE A 64 -19.39 17.25 -2.39
N LYS A 65 -20.10 16.13 -2.21
CA LYS A 65 -21.55 16.02 -2.45
C LYS A 65 -22.33 17.13 -1.76
N SER A 66 -23.20 17.85 -2.47
CA SER A 66 -24.15 18.76 -1.79
C SER A 66 -24.94 18.00 -0.72
N LYS A 67 -25.28 18.69 0.38
CA LYS A 67 -26.30 18.20 1.32
C LYS A 67 -27.61 17.95 0.60
#